data_AF-A0A0L7SPF7-F1
#
_entry.id   AF-A0A0L7SPF7-F1
#
_cell.length_a   1.000
_cell.length_b   1.000
_cell.length_c   1.000
_cell.angle_alpha   90.00
_cell.angle_beta   90.00
_cell.angle_gamma   90.00
#
_symmetry.space_group_name_H-M   'P 1'
#
loop_
_entity.id
_entity.type
_entity.pdbx_description
1 polymer ?
#
loop_
_entity_poly.entity_id
_entity_poly.type
_entity_poly.pdbx_seq_one_letter_code
_entity_poly.pdbx_strand_id
1 'polypeptide(L)' 'YIIVFLNKCDMVDDEELLELVEMEVRDLLSQYDFPGDDTPIVHGSALKALEGEAEWEAKIVELAGYLDSYIP' A
#
# COMPACT_ATOMS: atom_id res chain seq x y z
N TYR A 1 6.89 -9.74 9.62
CA TYR A 1 6.65 -8.41 9.04
C TYR A 1 5.79 -8.57 7.80
N ILE A 2 4.78 -7.74 7.64
CA ILE A 2 3.94 -7.66 6.45
C ILE A 2 3.99 -6.20 5.99
N ILE A 3 4.04 -5.99 4.69
CA ILE A 3 3.86 -4.67 4.05
C ILE A 3 2.72 -4.84 3.06
N VAL A 4 1.84 -3.84 2.99
CA VAL A 4 0.67 -3.88 2.12
C VAL A 4 0.86 -2.90 0.97
N PHE A 5 0.55 -3.35 -0.23
CA PHE A 5 0.43 -2.49 -1.41
C PHE A 5 -1.01 -2.55 -1.90
N LEU A 6 -1.75 -1.45 -1.73
CA LEU A 6 -3.09 -1.32 -2.29
C LEU A 6 -2.94 -0.95 -3.77
N ASN A 7 -3.19 -1.95 -4.62
CA ASN A 7 -3.02 -1.84 -6.06
C ASN A 7 -4.30 -1.34 -6.75
N LYS A 8 -4.15 -0.79 -7.96
CA LYS A 8 -5.20 -0.23 -8.80
C LYS A 8 -5.85 1.05 -8.25
N CYS A 9 -5.10 1.84 -7.49
CA CYS A 9 -5.57 3.16 -7.02
C CYS A 9 -5.86 4.13 -8.17
N ASP A 10 -5.34 3.89 -9.38
CA ASP A 10 -5.66 4.66 -10.59
C ASP A 10 -7.10 4.48 -11.08
N MET A 11 -7.80 3.44 -10.62
CA MET A 11 -9.18 3.14 -10.98
C MET A 11 -10.18 3.59 -9.92
N VAL A 12 -9.69 4.18 -8.82
CA VAL A 12 -10.50 4.60 -7.68
C VAL A 12 -10.30 6.09 -7.48
N ASP A 13 -11.29 6.88 -7.88
CA ASP A 13 -11.24 8.34 -7.80
C ASP A 13 -11.63 8.90 -6.42
N ASP A 14 -12.20 8.06 -5.56
CA ASP A 14 -12.72 8.45 -4.24
C ASP A 14 -11.73 8.10 -3.13
N GLU A 15 -11.14 9.12 -2.54
CA GLU A 15 -10.18 9.01 -1.44
C GLU A 15 -10.82 8.40 -0.18
N GLU A 16 -12.10 8.64 0.09
CA GLU A 16 -12.81 8.07 1.24
C GLU A 16 -12.94 6.54 1.11
N LEU A 17 -13.08 6.02 -0.12
CA LEU A 17 -13.11 4.57 -0.35
C LEU A 17 -11.74 3.94 -0.10
N LEU A 18 -10.66 4.62 -0.45
CA LEU A 18 -9.30 4.13 -0.21
C LEU A 18 -8.99 4.09 1.29
N GLU A 19 -9.34 5.14 2.03
CA GLU A 19 -9.19 5.19 3.49
C GLU A 19 -10.01 4.08 4.18
N LEU A 20 -11.24 3.82 3.73
CA LEU A 20 -12.06 2.74 4.27
C LEU A 20 -11.42 1.36 4.08
N VAL A 21 -10.90 1.09 2.88
CA VAL A 21 -10.21 -0.18 2.60
C VAL A 21 -8.93 -0.29 3.42
N GLU A 22 -8.19 0.81 3.59
CA GLU A 22 -7.01 0.82 4.46
C GLU A 22 -7.37 0.42 5.89
N MET A 23 -8.41 1.03 6.47
CA MET A 23 -8.90 0.68 7.80
C MET A 23 -9.29 -0.81 7.91
N GLU A 24 -10.03 -1.34 6.94
CA GLU A 24 -10.42 -2.76 6.93
C GLU A 24 -9.20 -3.69 6.88
N VAL A 25 -8.16 -3.34 6.13
CA VAL A 25 -6.92 -4.12 6.06
C VAL A 25 -6.14 -4.07 7.38
N ARG A 26 -6.06 -2.89 8.02
CA ARG A 26 -5.43 -2.75 9.33
C ARG A 26 -6.15 -3.56 10.40
N ASP A 27 -7.48 -3.49 10.43
CA ASP A 27 -8.30 -4.28 11.33
C ASP A 27 -8.12 -5.79 11.09
N LEU A 28 -8.04 -6.22 9.84
CA LEU A 28 -7.78 -7.63 9.50
C LEU A 28 -6.41 -8.08 9.99
N LEU A 29 -5.37 -7.28 9.80
CA LEU A 29 -4.02 -7.59 10.29
C LEU A 29 -4.01 -7.70 11.81
N SER A 30 -4.61 -6.74 12.51
CA SER A 30 -4.75 -6.74 13.96
C SER A 30 -5.52 -7.96 14.49
N GLN A 31 -6.55 -8.42 13.77
CA GLN A 31 -7.30 -9.65 14.12
C GLN A 31 -6.46 -10.92 14.08
N TYR A 32 -5.40 -10.95 13.27
CA TYR A 32 -4.48 -12.09 13.14
C TYR A 32 -3.15 -11.85 13.89
N ASP A 33 -3.14 -10.99 14.91
CA ASP A 33 -1.98 -10.67 15.75
C ASP A 33 -0.79 -10.03 14.98
N PHE A 34 -1.05 -9.43 13.81
CA PHE A 34 -0.08 -8.57 13.12
C PHE A 34 -0.23 -7.10 13.57
N PRO A 35 0.85 -6.29 13.51
CA PRO A 35 0.80 -4.90 13.91
C PRO A 35 0.08 -4.05 12.84
N GLY A 36 -1.25 -4.11 12.78
CA GLY A 36 -2.07 -3.44 11.77
C GLY A 36 -1.85 -1.93 11.73
N ASP A 37 -1.76 -1.27 12.89
CA ASP A 37 -1.53 0.19 12.99
C ASP A 37 -0.14 0.62 12.50
N ASP A 38 0.88 -0.21 12.74
CA ASP A 38 2.28 0.10 12.36
C ASP A 38 2.68 -0.51 11.01
N THR A 39 1.79 -1.26 10.35
CA THR A 39 2.08 -1.87 9.06
C THR A 39 2.13 -0.78 7.99
N PRO A 40 3.22 -0.69 7.19
CA PRO A 40 3.27 0.22 6.05
C PRO A 40 2.26 -0.20 4.99
N ILE A 41 1.44 0.76 4.55
CA ILE A 41 0.47 0.60 3.47
C ILE A 41 0.77 1.63 2.40
N VAL A 42 1.04 1.17 1.18
CA VAL A 42 1.36 2.03 0.03
C VAL A 42 0.21 1.96 -0.97
N HIS A 43 -0.35 3.12 -1.30
CA HIS A 43 -1.33 3.29 -2.37
C HIS A 43 -0.62 3.43 -3.71
N GLY A 44 -0.94 2.58 -4.68
CA GLY A 44 -0.30 2.64 -5.99
C GLY A 44 -1.02 1.90 -7.10
N SER A 45 -0.43 1.98 -8.29
CA SER A 45 -0.88 1.24 -9.46
C SER A 45 0.32 0.60 -10.14
N ALA A 46 0.40 -0.73 -10.04
CA ALA A 46 1.47 -1.50 -10.67
C ALA A 46 1.36 -1.47 -12.20
N LEU A 47 0.14 -1.34 -12.75
CA LEU A 47 -0.07 -1.23 -14.20
C LEU A 47 0.51 0.09 -14.71
N LYS A 48 0.13 1.20 -14.06
CA LYS A 48 0.59 2.53 -14.44
C LYS A 48 2.09 2.73 -14.25
N ALA A 49 2.64 2.15 -13.18
CA ALA A 49 4.09 2.10 -12.98
C ALA A 49 4.78 1.35 -14.12
N LEU A 50 4.21 0.22 -14.59
CA LEU A 50 4.76 -0.53 -15.72
C LEU A 50 4.61 0.21 -17.06
N GLU A 51 3.59 1.06 -17.20
CA GLU A 51 3.39 1.96 -18.36
C GLU A 51 4.38 3.14 -18.39
N GLY A 52 5.19 3.33 -17.33
CA GLY A 52 6.21 4.37 -17.25
C GLY A 52 5.71 5.71 -16.69
N GLU A 53 4.57 5.72 -16.00
CA GLU A 53 4.06 6.92 -15.35
C GLU A 53 4.83 7.17 -14.04
N ALA A 54 5.65 8.24 -14.03
CA ALA A 54 6.60 8.53 -12.95
C ALA A 54 5.95 8.65 -11.56
N GLU A 55 4.71 9.13 -11.47
CA GLU A 55 3.94 9.19 -10.22
C GLU A 55 3.75 7.81 -9.59
N TRP A 56 3.44 6.81 -10.41
CA TRP A 56 3.20 5.44 -9.98
C TRP A 56 4.48 4.63 -9.84
N GLU A 57 5.51 4.92 -10.66
CA GLU A 57 6.85 4.36 -10.46
C GLU A 57 7.40 4.75 -9.08
N ALA A 58 7.19 6.00 -8.65
CA ALA A 58 7.61 6.45 -7.33
C ALA A 58 6.98 5.63 -6.20
N LYS A 59 5.75 5.13 -6.37
CA LYS A 59 5.08 4.26 -5.39
C LYS A 59 5.71 2.87 -5.29
N ILE A 60 6.26 2.35 -6.38
CA ILE A 60 7.03 1.09 -6.35
C ILE A 60 8.37 1.29 -5.63
N VAL A 61 9.03 2.43 -5.85
CA VAL A 61 10.27 2.78 -5.13
C VAL A 61 9.98 2.99 -3.63
N GLU A 62 8.87 3.63 -3.29
CA GLU A 62 8.40 3.78 -1.91
C GLU A 62 8.17 2.41 -1.24
N LEU A 63 7.47 1.49 -1.92
CA LEU A 63 7.27 0.12 -1.46
C LEU A 63 8.61 -0.60 -1.21
N ALA A 64 9.57 -0.45 -2.14
CA ALA A 64 10.91 -1.02 -1.98
C ALA A 64 11.66 -0.43 -0.78
N GLY A 65 11.53 0.87 -0.51
CA GLY A 65 12.10 1.51 0.67
C GLY A 65 11.53 0.94 1.98
N TYR A 66 10.25 0.57 2.02
CA TYR A 66 9.68 -0.12 3.18
C TYR A 66 10.20 -1.55 3.33
N LEU A 67 10.46 -2.27 2.24
CA LEU A 67 11.12 -3.58 2.32
C LEU A 67 12.48 -3.45 3.02
N ASP A 68 13.27 -2.45 2.66
CA ASP A 68 14.61 -2.23 3.22
C ASP A 68 14.60 -1.74 4.68
N SER A 69 13.59 -0.95 5.08
CA SER A 69 13.54 -0.30 6.39
C SER A 69 12.68 -1.03 7.43
N TYR A 70 11.65 -1.74 7.00
CA TYR A 70 10.68 -2.39 7.89
C TYR A 70 10.96 -3.89 8.09
N ILE A 71 11.64 -4.53 7.14
CA ILE A 71 12.02 -5.95 7.24
C ILE A 71 13.52 -6.04 7.58
N PRO A 72 13.90 -6.50 8.79
CA PRO A 72 15.30 -6.67 9.19
C PRO A 72 15.97 -7.92 8.61
#